data_AF-A0A7X1PPQ6-F1
#
_entry.id   AF-A0A7X1PPQ6-F1
#
_cell.length_a   1.000
_cell.length_b   1.000
_cell.length_c   1.000
_cell.angle_alpha   90.00
_cell.angle_beta   90.00
_cell.angle_gamma   90.00
#
_symmetry.space_group_name_H-M   'P 1'
#
loop_
_entity.id
_entity.type
_entity.pdbx_description
1 polymer ?
#
loop_
_entity_poly.entity_id
_entity_poly.type
_entity_poly.pdbx_seq_one_letter_code
_entity_poly.pdbx_strand_id
1 'polypeptide(L)' 'MTTTAKPRGPQSKPTKAEISAAWARLRAAAQQGNVEANALLIALAENKPAITMGAGLARAG' A
#
# COMPACT_ATOMS: atom_id res chain seq x y z
N MET A 1 -31.45 6.22 -23.38
CA MET A 1 -31.14 5.04 -22.54
C MET A 1 -30.16 5.48 -21.45
N THR A 2 -30.60 5.56 -20.20
CA THR A 2 -29.81 6.10 -19.09
C THR A 2 -29.27 4.95 -18.24
N THR A 3 -27.98 4.64 -18.39
CA THR A 3 -27.30 3.64 -17.57
C THR A 3 -26.90 4.26 -16.23
N THR A 4 -27.66 3.98 -15.18
CA THR A 4 -27.29 4.32 -13.80
C THR A 4 -26.12 3.44 -13.37
N ALA A 5 -24.92 4.01 -13.27
CA ALA A 5 -23.74 3.31 -12.76
C ALA A 5 -23.95 2.98 -11.27
N LYS A 6 -23.96 1.68 -10.94
CA LYS A 6 -24.08 1.19 -9.57
C LYS A 6 -22.89 1.71 -8.74
N PRO A 7 -23.11 2.38 -7.59
CA PRO A 7 -22.01 2.81 -6.73
C PRO A 7 -21.23 1.57 -6.27
N ARG A 8 -19.96 1.50 -6.65
CA ARG A 8 -19.07 0.42 -6.25
C ARG A 8 -18.74 0.65 -4.77
N GLY A 9 -18.93 -0.36 -3.94
CA GLY A 9 -18.53 -0.29 -2.53
C GLY A 9 -17.03 -0.01 -2.39
N PRO A 10 -16.57 0.36 -1.17
CA PRO A 10 -15.17 0.64 -0.92
C PRO A 10 -14.31 -0.54 -1.38
N GLN A 11 -13.25 -0.23 -2.13
CA GLN A 11 -12.37 -1.24 -2.68
C GLN A 11 -11.60 -1.95 -1.55
N SER A 12 -12.02 -3.16 -1.22
CA SER A 12 -11.49 -3.95 -0.10
C SER A 12 -10.05 -4.45 -0.33
N LYS A 13 -9.61 -4.57 -1.59
CA LYS A 13 -8.28 -5.07 -1.94
C LYS A 13 -7.61 -4.16 -2.96
N PRO A 14 -6.34 -3.79 -2.77
CA PRO A 14 -5.64 -2.96 -3.74
C PRO A 14 -5.55 -3.69 -5.09
N THR A 15 -5.74 -2.95 -6.17
CA THR A 15 -5.58 -3.50 -7.52
C THR A 15 -4.10 -3.80 -7.82
N LYS A 16 -3.85 -4.67 -8.81
CA LYS A 16 -2.48 -4.93 -9.29
C LYS A 16 -1.78 -3.64 -9.74
N ALA A 17 -2.52 -2.70 -10.34
CA ALA A 17 -2.00 -1.40 -10.76
C ALA A 17 -1.56 -0.55 -9.56
N GLU A 18 -2.38 -0.51 -8.50
CA GLU A 18 -2.06 0.20 -7.26
C GLU A 18 -0.84 -0.40 -6.56
N ILE A 19 -0.76 -1.73 -6.48
CA ILE A 19 0.41 -2.43 -5.93
C ILE A 19 1.67 -2.07 -6.72
N SER A 20 1.61 -2.12 -8.05
CA SER A 20 2.75 -1.76 -8.91
C SER A 20 3.17 -0.29 -8.72
N ALA A 21 2.21 0.61 -8.59
CA ALA A 21 2.48 2.03 -8.37
C ALA A 21 3.12 2.29 -7.00
N ALA A 22 2.64 1.62 -5.94
CA ALA A 22 3.23 1.70 -4.61
C ALA A 22 4.69 1.18 -4.59
N TRP A 23 4.94 0.07 -5.28
CA TRP A 23 6.30 -0.46 -5.47
C TRP A 23 7.23 0.51 -6.17
N ALA A 24 6.77 1.17 -7.23
CA ALA A 24 7.56 2.16 -7.95
C ALA A 24 7.95 3.34 -7.03
N ARG A 25 7.01 3.81 -6.20
CA ARG A 25 7.27 4.89 -5.23
C ARG A 25 8.30 4.49 -4.17
N LEU A 26 8.15 3.29 -3.57
CA LEU A 26 9.10 2.80 -2.57
C LEU A 26 10.51 2.63 -3.16
N ARG A 27 10.61 2.10 -4.38
CA ARG A 27 11.92 1.94 -5.05
C ARG A 27 12.56 3.28 -5.40
N ALA A 28 11.78 4.25 -5.87
CA ALA A 28 12.29 5.58 -6.15
C ALA A 28 12.80 6.28 -4.88
N ALA A 29 12.04 6.20 -3.78
CA ALA A 29 12.46 6.77 -2.49
C ALA A 29 13.73 6.09 -1.95
N ALA A 30 13.84 4.76 -2.07
CA ALA A 30 15.03 4.02 -1.67
C ALA A 30 16.27 4.43 -2.48
N GLN A 31 16.13 4.62 -3.80
CA GLN A 31 17.21 5.11 -4.67
C GLN A 31 17.68 6.53 -4.30
N GLN A 32 16.79 7.35 -3.74
CA GLN A 32 17.12 8.68 -3.25
C GLN A 32 17.78 8.67 -1.85
N GLY A 33 17.98 7.48 -1.25
CA GLY A 33 18.60 7.34 0.07
C GLY A 33 17.62 7.44 1.25
N ASN A 34 16.31 7.32 1.03
CA ASN A 34 15.34 7.32 2.12
C ASN A 34 15.48 6.03 2.96
N VAL A 35 15.85 6.20 4.24
CA VAL A 35 16.12 5.09 5.17
C VAL A 35 14.86 4.27 5.47
N GLU A 36 13.71 4.92 5.61
CA GLU A 36 12.43 4.24 5.90
C GLU A 36 11.99 3.38 4.71
N ALA A 37 12.13 3.87 3.48
CA ALA A 37 11.83 3.10 2.28
C ALA A 37 12.74 1.87 2.17
N ASN A 38 14.03 2.00 2.48
CA ASN A 38 14.96 0.87 2.53
C ASN A 38 14.57 -0.14 3.62
N ALA A 39 14.22 0.33 4.81
CA ALA A 39 13.77 -0.53 5.91
C ALA A 39 12.49 -1.31 5.54
N LEU A 40 11.51 -0.65 4.90
CA LEU A 40 10.28 -1.28 4.43
C LEU A 40 10.54 -2.37 3.38
N LEU A 41 11.46 -2.12 2.45
CA LEU A 41 11.87 -3.08 1.43
C LEU A 41 12.56 -4.30 2.05
N ILE A 42 13.46 -4.09 3.01
CA ILE A 42 14.15 -5.16 3.74
C ILE A 42 13.15 -6.01 4.52
N ALA A 43 12.28 -5.37 5.31
CA ALA A 43 11.34 -6.10 6.14
C ALA A 43 10.34 -6.92 5.30
N LEU A 44 9.96 -6.41 4.13
CA LEU A 44 9.16 -7.15 3.15
C LEU A 44 9.93 -8.35 2.55
N ALA A 45 11.21 -8.18 2.22
CA ALA A 45 12.05 -9.26 1.68
C ALA A 45 12.32 -10.36 2.71
N GLU A 46 12.49 -10.00 3.99
CA GLU A 46 12.68 -10.95 5.08
C GLU A 46 11.40 -11.69 5.49
N ASN A 47 10.26 -11.38 4.85
CA ASN A 47 8.93 -11.86 5.22
C ASN A 47 8.63 -11.70 6.73
N LYS A 48 9.28 -10.72 7.36
CA LYS A 48 8.99 -10.33 8.73
C LYS A 48 7.81 -9.37 8.67
N PRO A 49 6.81 -9.49 9.56
CA PRO A 49 5.79 -8.45 9.68
C PRO A 49 6.49 -7.17 10.13
N ALA A 50 6.85 -6.33 9.16
CA ALA A 50 7.50 -5.03 9.36
C ALA A 50 6.66 -4.07 10.23
N ILE A 51 5.37 -4.39 10.35
CA ILE A 51 4.36 -3.54 10.92
C ILE A 51 3.60 -4.39 11.94
N THR A 52 3.95 -4.29 13.23
CA THR A 52 2.88 -4.26 14.22
C THR A 52 2.07 -3.03 13.87
N MET A 53 0.94 -3.23 13.19
CA MET A 53 0.01 -2.18 12.77
C MET A 53 -0.72 -1.63 14.00
N GLY A 54 0.05 -1.15 14.98
CA GLY A 54 -0.43 -0.54 16.20
C GLY A 54 -0.83 0.90 15.91
N ALA A 55 -2.09 1.19 16.20
CA ALA A 55 -2.69 2.52 16.38
C ALA A 55 -3.22 3.31 15.16
N GLY A 56 -3.08 2.84 13.91
CA GLY A 56 -3.56 3.62 12.74
C GLY A 56 -4.88 3.17 12.10
N LEU A 57 -5.07 1.86 11.94
CA LEU A 57 -6.17 1.30 11.12
C LEU A 57 -7.37 0.80 11.93
N ALA A 58 -7.38 0.99 13.25
CA ALA A 58 -8.46 0.53 14.14
C ALA A 58 -9.59 1.56 14.34
N ARG A 59 -9.55 2.71 13.65
CA ARG A 59 -10.53 3.79 13.76
C ARG A 59 -11.18 4.11 12.40
N ALA A 60 -11.63 3.07 11.70
CA ALA A 60 -12.58 3.20 10.61
C ALA A 60 -13.60 2.05 10.72
N GLY A 61 -14.43 2.15 11.76
CA GLY A 61 -15.69 1.43 11.89
C GLY A 61 -16.84 2.33 11.51
#